data_AF-A0A9D3ZX48-F1
#
_entry.id   AF-A0A9D3ZX48-F1
#
_cell.length_a   1.000
_cell.length_b   1.000
_cell.length_c   1.000
_cell.angle_alpha   90.00
_cell.angle_beta   90.00
_cell.angle_gamma   90.00
#
_symmetry.space_group_name_H-M   'P 1'
#
loop_
_entity.id
_entity.type
_entity.pdbx_description
1 polymer ?
#
loop_
_entity_poly.entity_id
_entity_poly.type
_entity_poly.pdbx_seq_one_letter_code
_entity_poly.pdbx_strand_id
1 'polypeptide(L)' 'MAFLMETKIDEKRMEKIRRRCGFMHGIDVGAEGFRGGICLAWKTEITYVENQRRIEWQREPD' A
#
# COMPACT_ATOMS: atom_id res chain seq x y z
N MET A 1 0.37 -8.78 -5.00
CA MET A 1 0.48 -7.52 -4.25
C MET A 1 1.69 -7.62 -3.34
N ALA A 2 2.40 -6.53 -3.12
CA ALA A 2 3.53 -6.47 -2.20
C ALA A 2 3.43 -5.19 -1.36
N PHE A 3 3.79 -5.29 -0.08
CA PHE A 3 3.86 -4.16 0.83
C PHE A 3 5.22 -4.16 1.51
N LEU A 4 5.93 -3.04 1.42
CA LEU A 4 7.28 -2.84 1.93
C LEU A 4 7.31 -1.58 2.80
N MET A 5 8.02 -1.66 3.92
CA MET A 5 8.24 -0.55 4.86
C MET A 5 9.74 -0.36 5.08
N GLU A 6 10.13 0.81 5.57
CA GLU A 6 11.54 1.18 5.83
C GLU A 6 12.42 0.98 4.59
N THR A 7 11.91 1.40 3.43
CA THR A 7 12.59 1.16 2.15
C THR A 7 13.86 1.99 2.00
N LYS A 8 13.98 3.13 2.71
CA LYS A 8 15.14 4.04 2.65
C LYS A 8 15.49 4.48 1.22
N ILE A 9 14.47 4.52 0.36
CA ILE A 9 14.57 4.82 -1.06
C ILE A 9 13.63 5.98 -1.36
N ASP A 10 14.07 6.92 -2.21
CA ASP A 10 13.23 8.01 -2.69
C ASP A 10 12.10 7.51 -3.61
N GLU A 11 11.01 8.28 -3.70
CA GLU A 11 9.81 7.91 -4.45
C GLU A 11 10.10 7.55 -5.91
N LYS A 12 10.96 8.31 -6.60
CA LYS A 12 11.25 8.16 -8.04
C LYS A 12 12.03 6.89 -8.31
N ARG A 13 12.96 6.54 -7.42
CA ARG A 13 13.71 5.29 -7.50
C ARG A 13 12.84 4.10 -7.13
N MET A 14 11.96 4.21 -6.14
CA MET A 14 11.04 3.14 -5.78
C MET A 14 10.08 2.82 -6.93
N GLU A 15 9.52 3.83 -7.59
CA GLU A 15 8.67 3.64 -8.76
C GLU A 15 9.39 2.84 -9.87
N LYS A 16 10.65 3.19 -10.17
CA LYS A 16 11.46 2.47 -11.16
C LYS A 16 11.70 1.02 -10.78
N ILE A 17 12.02 0.75 -9.51
CA ILE A 17 12.22 -0.62 -9.00
C ILE A 17 10.92 -1.42 -9.13
N ARG A 18 9.81 -0.85 -8.67
CA ARG A 18 8.48 -1.45 -8.72
C ARG A 18 8.09 -1.83 -10.15
N ARG A 19 8.26 -0.91 -11.12
CA ARG A 19 8.01 -1.17 -12.55
C ARG A 19 8.91 -2.27 -13.12
N ARG A 20 10.20 -2.31 -12.75
CA ARG A 20 11.14 -3.38 -13.16
C ARG A 20 10.73 -4.76 -12.63
N CYS A 21 10.09 -4.83 -11.47
CA CYS A 21 9.52 -6.06 -10.92
C CYS A 21 8.15 -6.43 -11.52
N GLY A 22 7.67 -5.70 -12.52
CA GLY A 22 6.39 -5.94 -13.19
C GLY A 22 5.16 -5.49 -12.39
N PHE A 23 5.34 -4.67 -11.35
CA PHE A 23 4.23 -4.04 -10.63
C PHE A 23 3.92 -2.68 -11.27
N MET A 24 2.93 -2.66 -12.15
CA MET A 24 2.59 -1.43 -12.90
C MET A 24 1.96 -0.37 -12.01
N HIS A 25 1.24 -0.78 -10.97
CA HIS A 25 0.53 0.11 -10.07
C HIS A 25 1.13 0.08 -8.67
N GLY A 26 1.00 1.18 -7.95
CA GLY A 26 1.50 1.29 -6.60
C GLY A 26 1.37 2.68 -6.00
N ILE A 27 1.56 2.75 -4.69
CA ILE A 27 1.71 3.97 -3.91
C ILE A 27 3.10 3.91 -3.28
N ASP A 28 3.92 4.90 -3.60
CA ASP A 28 5.30 4.99 -3.16
C ASP A 28 5.43 6.25 -2.30
N VAL A 29 5.84 6.10 -1.04
CA VAL A 29 6.20 7.22 -0.15
C VAL A 29 7.71 7.19 0.00
N GLY A 30 8.38 8.23 -0.49
CA GLY A 30 9.84 8.34 -0.43
C GLY A 30 10.35 8.42 1.02
N ALA A 31 11.56 7.92 1.24
CA ALA A 31 12.27 8.11 2.50
C ALA A 31 12.81 9.54 2.64
N GLU A 32 12.89 10.03 3.87
CA GLU A 32 13.59 11.26 4.22
C GLU A 32 14.98 10.90 4.79
N GLY A 33 16.02 11.10 3.98
CA GLY A 33 17.36 10.61 4.29
C GLY A 33 17.39 9.08 4.45
N PHE A 34 17.71 8.60 5.66
CA PHE A 34 17.77 7.17 5.99
C PHE A 34 16.55 6.65 6.76
N ARG A 35 15.49 7.47 6.91
CA ARG A 35 14.33 7.14 7.75
C ARG A 35 13.10 6.89 6.90
N GLY A 36 12.40 5.79 7.19
CA GLY A 36 11.10 5.50 6.61
C GLY A 36 11.17 5.05 5.16
N GLY A 37 10.12 5.44 4.43
CA GLY A 37 9.84 4.98 3.08
C GLY A 37 8.90 3.78 3.08
N ILE A 38 7.87 3.84 2.24
CA ILE A 38 6.82 2.82 2.11
C ILE A 38 6.56 2.57 0.62
N CYS A 39 6.30 1.32 0.26
CA CYS A 39 5.86 0.96 -1.08
C CYS A 39 4.72 -0.05 -0.98
N LEU A 40 3.57 0.28 -1.56
CA LEU A 40 2.50 -0.66 -1.84
C LEU A 40 2.42 -0.89 -3.34
N ALA A 41 2.50 -2.14 -3.80
CA ALA A 41 2.63 -2.47 -5.22
C ALA A 41 1.68 -3.59 -5.65
N TRP A 42 1.07 -3.45 -6.83
CA TRP A 42 0.20 -4.47 -7.41
C TRP A 42 0.31 -4.54 -8.94
N LYS A 43 0.00 -5.71 -9.51
CA LYS A 43 0.20 -6.01 -10.94
C LYS A 43 -1.05 -5.78 -11.78
N THR A 44 -2.22 -6.04 -11.23
CA THR A 44 -3.53 -6.00 -11.89
C THR A 44 -4.44 -5.03 -11.18
N GLU A 45 -5.42 -4.44 -11.87
CA GLU A 45 -6.40 -3.54 -11.27
C GLU A 45 -6.99 -4.07 -9.95
N ILE A 46 -7.25 -3.16 -9.02
CA ILE A 46 -7.88 -3.49 -7.73
C ILE A 46 -9.39 -3.53 -7.94
N THR A 47 -10.02 -4.64 -7.55
CA THR A 47 -11.48 -4.74 -7.50
C THR A 47 -11.98 -4.36 -6.11
N TYR A 48 -12.99 -3.50 -6.06
CA TYR A 48 -13.74 -3.27 -4.84
C TYR A 48 -14.67 -4.46 -4.61
N VAL A 49 -14.55 -5.10 -3.45
CA VAL A 49 -15.47 -6.13 -3.01
C VAL A 49 -16.16 -5.61 -1.76
N GLU A 50 -17.46 -5.31 -1.89
CA GLU A 50 -18.27 -4.91 -0.76
C GLU A 50 -18.48 -6.10 0.17
N ASN A 51 -18.09 -5.94 1.44
CA ASN A 51 -18.24 -6.98 2.44
C ASN A 51 -19.34 -6.54 3.41
N GLN A 52 -20.54 -7.12 3.29
CA GLN A 52 -21.71 -6.77 4.11
C GLN A 52 -21.63 -7.27 5.57
N ARG A 53 -20.43 -7.32 6.18
CA ARG A 53 -20.32 -7.60 7.62
C ARG A 53 -20.76 -6.36 8.39
N ARG A 54 -22.07 -6.30 8.62
CA ARG A 54 -22.75 -5.38 9.53
C ARG A 54 -22.04 -5.44 10.89
N ILE A 55 -21.42 -4.33 11.30
CA ILE A 55 -20.82 -4.21 12.63
C ILE A 55 -21.97 -4.06 13.62
N GLU A 56 -22.42 -5.18 14.20
CA GLU A 56 -23.36 -5.21 15.33
C GLU A 56 -22.65 -4.94 16.66
N TRP A 57 -21.97 -3.79 16.79
CA TRP A 57 -21.27 -3.42 18.03
C TRP A 57 -21.57 -2.00 18.51
N GLN A 58 -22.82 -1.52 18.39
CA GLN A 58 -23.25 -0.24 18.98
C GLN A 58 -24.68 -0.26 19.55
N ARG A 59 -25.03 -1.32 20.30
CA ARG A 59 -26.14 -1.23 21.27
C ARG A 59 -25.66 -1.77 22.60
N GLU A 60 -25.16 -0.87 23.44
CA GLU A 60 -25.26 -1.07 24.89
C GLU A 60 -26.75 -1.01 25.25
N PRO A 61 -27.30 -1.99 25.99
CA PRO A 61 -28.66 -1.89 26.51
C PRO A 61 -28.68 -0.87 27.65
N ASP A 62 -29.66 0.04 27.60
CA ASP A 62 -29.96 1.05 28.63
C ASP A 62 -30.29 0.42 30.00
#